data_AF-A0A8H7RPA1-F1
#
_entry.id   AF-A0A8H7RPA1-F1
#
_cell.length_a   1.000
_cell.length_b   1.000
_cell.length_c   1.000
_cell.angle_alpha   90.00
_cell.angle_beta   90.00
_cell.angle_gamma   90.00
#
_symmetry.space_group_name_H-M   'P 1'
#
loop_
_entity.id
_entity.type
_entity.pdbx_description
1 polymer ?
#
loop_
_entity_poly.entity_id
_entity_poly.type
_entity_poly.pdbx_seq_one_letter_code
_entity_poly.pdbx_strand_id
1 'polypeptide(L)'
;MLRNGRQDGPKAVQEYLRVNLWGSDGNPYYWSDGGDILQPYQTEPHVEGDGRSVLFWGCITANDPGYSTTVMDGSVDSTVYVDTLQTSLLDTLKYYDMNRNVIRFQQDNATPHTSEITQDWFSANGFIFETIRDWPAQSPDLNPIEHVWYQLKRRLNTYPTRPTTKEELEARITSEWYKFTKNDCLKYIDSMPARIKAVIRSGGGPTRF
;
A
#
# COMPACT_ATOMS: atom_id res chain seq x y z
N MET A 1 9.02 -14.11 -12.70
CA MET A 1 8.81 -15.48 -12.18
C MET A 1 9.25 -15.52 -10.74
N LEU A 2 8.34 -15.85 -9.81
CA LEU A 2 8.69 -16.13 -8.42
C LEU A 2 9.70 -17.29 -8.42
N ARG A 3 10.95 -17.04 -8.02
CA ARG A 3 12.06 -17.97 -8.26
C ARG A 3 12.03 -19.21 -7.38
N ASN A 4 11.14 -19.28 -6.39
CA ASN A 4 11.04 -20.40 -5.47
C ASN A 4 9.57 -20.75 -5.24
N GLY A 5 9.19 -22.01 -5.53
CA GLY A 5 7.82 -22.54 -5.41
C GLY A 5 7.28 -22.67 -3.98
N ARG A 6 7.53 -21.69 -3.10
CA ARG A 6 6.99 -21.62 -1.73
C ARG A 6 5.60 -21.00 -1.78
N GLN A 7 4.59 -21.74 -1.31
CA GLN A 7 3.17 -21.34 -1.38
C GLN A 7 2.67 -20.54 -0.17
N ASP A 8 3.50 -20.34 0.85
CA ASP A 8 3.11 -19.63 2.06
C ASP A 8 3.20 -18.11 1.83
N GLY A 9 2.09 -17.40 2.04
CA GLY A 9 2.00 -15.95 1.87
C GLY A 9 2.85 -15.13 2.86
N PRO A 10 2.93 -13.80 2.66
CA PRO A 10 3.53 -12.88 3.61
C PRO A 10 2.81 -12.93 4.97
N LYS A 11 3.49 -12.53 6.04
CA LYS A 11 2.87 -12.35 7.37
C LYS A 11 2.69 -10.88 7.73
N ALA A 12 3.32 -10.00 6.97
CA ALA A 12 3.12 -8.56 6.99
C ALA A 12 3.35 -8.00 5.57
N VAL A 13 2.56 -7.01 5.19
CA VAL A 13 2.68 -6.28 3.91
C VAL A 13 2.56 -4.78 4.18
N GLN A 14 3.18 -3.94 3.36
CA GLN A 14 3.17 -2.48 3.53
C GLN A 14 3.21 -1.75 2.19
N GLU A 15 2.80 -0.48 2.21
CA GLU A 15 2.92 0.43 1.06
C GLU A 15 2.64 1.89 1.46
N TYR A 16 2.92 2.80 0.53
CA TYR A 16 2.42 4.18 0.57
C TYR A 16 1.16 4.33 -0.28
N LEU A 17 0.14 4.97 0.28
CA LEU A 17 -1.04 5.44 -0.41
C LEU A 17 -0.99 6.96 -0.55
N ARG A 18 -1.07 7.46 -1.79
CA ARG A 18 -1.33 8.89 -2.03
C ARG A 18 -2.83 9.17 -1.97
N VAL A 19 -3.20 10.20 -1.20
CA VAL A 19 -4.60 10.66 -1.05
C VAL A 19 -4.65 12.17 -1.31
N ASN A 20 -5.58 12.60 -2.17
CA ASN A 20 -5.73 14.00 -2.58
C ASN A 20 -6.78 14.74 -1.72
N LEU A 21 -6.53 16.02 -1.44
CA LEU A 21 -7.44 16.93 -0.74
C LEU A 21 -8.58 17.40 -1.67
N TRP A 22 -8.27 17.62 -2.95
CA TRP A 22 -9.20 18.03 -4.01
C TRP A 22 -8.95 17.21 -5.28
N GLY A 23 -10.03 16.83 -5.98
CA GLY A 23 -9.97 15.89 -7.11
C GLY A 23 -10.35 14.47 -6.69
N SER A 24 -10.78 13.64 -7.64
CA SER A 24 -11.13 12.26 -7.36
C SER A 24 -9.88 11.38 -7.32
N ASP A 25 -9.65 10.69 -6.20
CA ASP A 25 -8.77 9.50 -6.14
C ASP A 25 -9.41 8.25 -6.78
N GLY A 26 -10.55 8.44 -7.44
CA GLY A 26 -11.34 7.39 -8.06
C GLY A 26 -10.91 7.17 -9.49
N ASN A 27 -10.62 5.92 -9.82
CA ASN A 27 -10.75 5.41 -11.18
C ASN A 27 -12.25 5.45 -11.53
N PRO A 28 -12.72 6.30 -12.46
CA PRO A 28 -14.07 6.15 -12.91
C PRO A 28 -14.09 5.08 -14.00
N TYR A 29 -14.57 3.88 -13.67
CA TYR A 29 -15.04 3.01 -14.72
C TYR A 29 -16.27 3.68 -15.35
N TYR A 30 -16.08 4.30 -16.52
CA TYR A 30 -17.19 4.77 -17.36
C TYR A 30 -17.30 3.87 -18.58
N TRP A 31 -18.48 3.30 -18.78
CA TRP A 31 -18.89 2.79 -20.09
C TRP A 31 -19.42 3.98 -20.89
N SER A 32 -18.86 4.25 -22.07
CA SER A 32 -19.43 5.20 -23.03
C SER A 32 -19.91 4.44 -24.27
N ASP A 33 -21.17 4.64 -24.62
CA ASP A 33 -21.73 4.15 -25.88
C ASP A 33 -21.28 5.10 -27.01
N GLY A 34 -20.02 5.00 -27.40
CA GLY A 34 -19.49 5.34 -28.73
C GLY A 34 -19.78 6.71 -29.37
N GLY A 35 -20.36 7.71 -28.68
CA GLY A 35 -20.84 8.92 -29.35
C GLY A 35 -20.85 10.24 -28.56
N ASP A 36 -20.60 10.25 -27.25
CA ASP A 36 -20.70 11.48 -26.46
C ASP A 36 -19.36 12.21 -26.29
N ILE A 37 -19.35 13.51 -26.59
CA ILE A 37 -18.23 14.43 -26.37
C ILE A 37 -18.02 14.60 -24.85
N LEU A 38 -16.81 14.31 -24.37
CA LEU A 38 -16.43 14.46 -22.96
C LEU A 38 -16.58 15.91 -22.47
N GLN A 39 -17.29 16.10 -21.36
CA GLN A 39 -17.48 17.34 -20.61
C GLN A 39 -16.22 17.70 -19.79
N PRO A 40 -15.96 18.99 -19.48
CA PRO A 40 -14.69 19.44 -18.85
C PRO A 40 -14.34 18.79 -17.50
N TYR A 41 -15.32 18.31 -16.73
CA TYR A 41 -15.06 17.54 -15.50
C TYR A 41 -14.53 16.12 -15.75
N GLN A 42 -14.53 15.67 -17.01
CA GLN A 42 -14.07 14.36 -17.48
C GLN A 42 -12.63 14.41 -18.02
N THR A 43 -11.98 15.58 -18.00
CA THR A 43 -10.57 15.76 -18.36
C THR A 43 -9.91 16.70 -17.37
N GLU A 44 -9.58 16.23 -16.17
CA GLU A 44 -8.61 16.93 -15.33
C GLU A 44 -7.27 16.19 -15.36
N PRO A 45 -6.16 16.89 -15.69
CA PRO A 45 -4.84 16.28 -15.68
C PRO A 45 -4.46 15.88 -14.27
N HIS A 46 -3.85 14.69 -14.15
CA HIS A 46 -3.17 14.28 -12.94
C HIS A 46 -1.98 15.22 -12.70
N VAL A 47 -2.07 16.09 -11.68
CA VAL A 47 -0.97 17.00 -11.32
C VAL A 47 -0.29 16.50 -10.05
N GLU A 48 0.91 15.98 -10.23
CA GLU A 48 1.86 15.73 -9.15
C GLU A 48 2.44 17.08 -8.66
N GLY A 49 2.45 17.33 -7.34
CA GLY A 49 3.18 18.46 -6.77
C GLY A 49 2.42 19.78 -6.53
N ASP A 50 1.08 19.80 -6.53
CA ASP A 50 0.33 21.04 -6.25
C ASP A 50 0.22 21.40 -4.75
N GLY A 51 0.82 20.58 -3.88
CA GLY A 51 0.75 20.75 -2.43
C GLY A 51 -0.62 20.42 -1.84
N ARG A 52 -1.49 19.68 -2.54
CA ARG A 52 -2.84 19.33 -2.08
C ARG A 52 -3.05 17.84 -1.89
N SER A 53 -1.99 17.08 -1.69
CA SER A 53 -2.06 15.64 -1.41
C SER A 53 -1.19 15.27 -0.23
N VAL A 54 -1.54 14.20 0.46
CA VAL A 54 -0.71 13.58 1.50
C VAL A 54 -0.26 12.19 1.04
N LEU A 55 0.93 11.78 1.49
CA LEU A 55 1.42 10.40 1.34
C LEU A 55 1.24 9.68 2.67
N PHE A 56 0.33 8.71 2.71
CA PHE A 56 0.03 7.92 3.89
C PHE A 56 0.72 6.56 3.78
N TRP A 57 1.59 6.26 4.73
CA TRP A 57 2.20 4.95 4.90
C TRP A 57 1.40 4.10 5.87
N GLY A 58 1.21 2.83 5.54
CA GLY A 58 0.74 1.85 6.49
C GLY A 58 1.20 0.44 6.17
N CYS A 59 1.13 -0.42 7.17
CA CYS A 59 1.35 -1.85 7.03
C CYS A 59 0.20 -2.64 7.64
N ILE A 60 -0.17 -3.76 7.03
CA ILE A 60 -1.10 -4.71 7.65
C ILE A 60 -0.33 -5.99 8.03
N THR A 61 -0.75 -6.58 9.13
CA THR A 61 -0.14 -7.82 9.65
C THR A 61 -1.19 -8.91 9.77
N ALA A 62 -0.74 -10.15 10.01
CA ALA A 62 -1.65 -11.24 10.36
C ALA A 62 -2.38 -11.05 11.71
N ASN A 63 -2.02 -10.01 12.47
CA ASN A 63 -2.68 -9.65 13.72
C ASN A 63 -3.69 -8.54 13.49
N ASP A 64 -3.28 -7.34 13.09
CA ASP A 64 -4.14 -6.17 12.95
C ASP A 64 -3.43 -5.13 12.05
N PRO A 65 -4.06 -4.00 11.67
CA PRO A 65 -3.34 -2.89 11.05
C PRO A 65 -2.18 -2.43 11.94
N GLY A 66 -1.04 -2.16 11.33
CA GLY A 66 0.12 -1.58 11.99
C GLY A 66 -0.02 -0.09 12.23
N TYR A 67 0.99 0.48 12.88
CA TYR A 67 1.16 1.92 12.94
C TYR A 67 1.29 2.53 11.55
N SER A 68 0.89 3.78 11.42
CA SER A 68 0.88 4.53 10.16
C SER A 68 1.65 5.83 10.29
N THR A 69 2.14 6.36 9.17
CA THR A 69 2.84 7.65 9.12
C THR A 69 2.35 8.45 7.93
N THR A 70 2.13 9.75 8.09
CA THR A 70 1.77 10.63 6.99
C THR A 70 2.92 11.59 6.68
N VAL A 71 3.26 11.70 5.41
CA VAL A 71 4.12 12.76 4.89
C VAL A 71 3.21 13.82 4.26
N MET A 72 3.16 14.99 4.91
CA MET A 72 2.27 16.08 4.51
C MET A 72 2.72 16.77 3.22
N ASP A 73 4.03 16.92 3.04
CA ASP A 73 4.61 17.67 1.94
C ASP A 73 5.84 16.95 1.38
N GLY A 74 5.99 17.02 0.05
CA GLY A 74 7.12 16.44 -0.66
C GLY A 74 6.90 15.00 -1.11
N SER A 75 8.01 14.33 -1.43
CA SER A 75 8.07 12.95 -1.88
C SER A 75 8.78 12.09 -0.82
N VAL A 76 8.47 10.80 -0.80
CA VAL A 76 9.21 9.83 0.02
C VAL A 76 10.48 9.43 -0.72
N ASP A 77 11.64 9.82 -0.18
CA ASP A 77 12.93 9.28 -0.60
C ASP A 77 13.33 8.07 0.27
N SER A 78 14.52 7.53 0.02
CA SER A 78 15.00 6.36 0.76
C SER A 78 15.27 6.64 2.24
N THR A 79 15.62 7.87 2.60
CA THR A 79 15.91 8.26 3.99
C THR A 79 14.60 8.33 4.78
N VAL A 80 13.60 9.03 4.26
CA VAL A 80 12.26 9.12 4.84
C VAL A 80 11.64 7.72 4.97
N TYR A 81 11.87 6.87 3.97
CA TYR A 81 11.42 5.49 4.02
C TYR A 81 12.08 4.70 5.15
N VAL A 82 13.41 4.72 5.25
CA VAL A 82 14.14 4.04 6.32
C VAL A 82 13.71 4.54 7.70
N ASP A 83 13.48 5.84 7.89
CA ASP A 83 12.96 6.40 9.14
C ASP A 83 11.56 5.86 9.46
N THR A 84 10.70 5.72 8.45
CA THR A 84 9.37 5.10 8.57
C THR A 84 9.48 3.63 8.99
N LEU A 85 10.44 2.88 8.43
CA LEU A 85 10.70 1.50 8.82
C LEU A 85 11.22 1.41 10.27
N GLN A 86 12.12 2.31 10.67
CA GLN A 86 12.71 2.34 12.02
C GLN A 86 11.69 2.65 13.11
N THR A 87 10.72 3.48 12.79
CA THR A 87 9.67 3.91 13.72
C THR A 87 8.46 2.99 13.57
N SER A 88 7.60 3.27 12.61
CA SER A 88 6.29 2.66 12.49
C SER A 88 6.33 1.15 12.26
N LEU A 89 7.23 0.63 11.42
CA LEU A 89 7.32 -0.82 11.22
C LEU A 89 7.88 -1.54 12.45
N LEU A 90 9.04 -1.12 12.99
CA LEU A 90 9.62 -1.79 14.15
C LEU A 90 8.72 -1.69 15.39
N ASP A 91 8.07 -0.55 15.62
CA ASP A 91 7.10 -0.39 16.70
C ASP A 91 5.88 -1.30 16.50
N THR A 92 5.41 -1.47 15.26
CA THR A 92 4.32 -2.41 14.94
C THR A 92 4.72 -3.84 15.28
N LEU A 93 5.92 -4.26 14.85
CA LEU A 93 6.41 -5.61 15.12
C LEU A 93 6.59 -5.85 16.61
N LYS A 94 7.09 -4.85 17.34
CA LYS A 94 7.23 -4.91 18.80
C LYS A 94 5.87 -4.98 19.50
N TYR A 95 4.92 -4.15 19.10
CA TYR A 95 3.58 -4.09 19.69
C TYR A 95 2.84 -5.43 19.56
N TYR A 96 2.96 -6.09 18.41
CA TYR A 96 2.33 -7.39 18.14
C TYR A 96 3.21 -8.60 18.50
N ASP A 97 4.35 -8.40 19.17
CA ASP A 97 5.32 -9.45 19.51
C ASP A 97 5.72 -10.34 18.30
N MET A 98 5.88 -9.70 17.14
CA MET A 98 6.20 -10.37 15.88
C MET A 98 7.71 -10.49 15.72
N ASN A 99 8.19 -11.72 15.67
CA ASN A 99 9.60 -12.00 15.45
C ASN A 99 9.98 -11.76 13.98
N ARG A 100 10.69 -10.66 13.72
CA ARG A 100 11.16 -10.26 12.38
C ARG A 100 12.01 -11.31 11.65
N ASN A 101 12.65 -12.23 12.37
CA ASN A 101 13.44 -13.32 11.78
C ASN A 101 12.55 -14.45 11.21
N VAL A 102 11.24 -14.41 11.43
CA VAL A 102 10.28 -15.41 10.90
C VAL A 102 9.14 -14.79 10.11
N ILE A 103 9.03 -13.46 10.09
CA ILE A 103 8.03 -12.79 9.25
C ILE A 103 8.51 -12.78 7.80
N ARG A 104 7.57 -13.01 6.88
CA ARG A 104 7.75 -12.67 5.48
C ARG A 104 7.20 -11.28 5.27
N PHE A 105 8.08 -10.37 4.89
CA PHE A 105 7.77 -8.98 4.65
C PHE A 105 7.64 -8.72 3.16
N GLN A 106 6.61 -7.99 2.77
CA GLN A 106 6.36 -7.61 1.39
C GLN A 106 6.29 -6.10 1.25
N GLN A 107 6.94 -5.60 0.21
CA GLN A 107 6.88 -4.23 -0.28
C GLN A 107 6.88 -4.28 -1.82
N ASP A 108 6.46 -3.19 -2.48
CA ASP A 108 6.62 -3.05 -3.92
C ASP A 108 8.08 -2.71 -4.29
N ASN A 109 8.38 -2.67 -5.58
CA ASN A 109 9.72 -2.34 -6.09
C ASN A 109 9.89 -0.84 -6.39
N ALA A 110 9.27 0.05 -5.61
CA ALA A 110 9.49 1.48 -5.73
C ALA A 110 10.97 1.84 -5.51
N THR A 111 11.45 2.92 -6.13
CA THR A 111 12.86 3.34 -6.06
C THR A 111 13.39 3.42 -4.61
N PRO A 112 12.67 4.05 -3.64
CA PRO A 112 13.12 4.08 -2.25
C PRO A 112 13.24 2.71 -1.58
N HIS A 113 12.44 1.73 -2.01
CA HIS A 113 12.40 0.39 -1.43
C HIS A 113 13.58 -0.47 -1.89
N THR A 114 14.10 -0.18 -3.09
CA THR A 114 15.20 -0.91 -3.72
C THR A 114 16.57 -0.28 -3.53
N SER A 115 16.66 0.89 -2.88
CA SER A 115 17.91 1.61 -2.68
C SER A 115 18.86 0.90 -1.73
N GLU A 116 20.15 1.16 -1.87
CA GLU A 116 21.21 0.54 -1.05
C GLU A 116 20.98 0.75 0.45
N ILE A 117 20.69 1.98 0.87
CA ILE A 117 20.42 2.30 2.29
C ILE A 117 19.25 1.49 2.87
N THR A 118 18.20 1.27 2.09
CA THR A 118 17.04 0.48 2.51
C THR A 118 17.40 -1.01 2.61
N GLN A 119 18.16 -1.54 1.64
CA GLN A 119 18.60 -2.93 1.66
C GLN A 119 19.56 -3.21 2.83
N ASP A 120 20.48 -2.28 3.09
CA ASP A 120 21.39 -2.33 4.24
C ASP A 120 20.63 -2.29 5.56
N TRP A 121 19.60 -1.45 5.64
CA TRP A 121 18.73 -1.39 6.82
C TRP A 121 18.04 -2.73 7.11
N PHE A 122 17.46 -3.39 6.08
CA PHE A 122 16.84 -4.71 6.26
C PHE A 122 17.84 -5.76 6.73
N SER A 123 19.05 -5.75 6.17
CA SER A 123 20.15 -6.65 6.56
C SER A 123 20.55 -6.43 8.02
N ALA A 124 20.76 -5.17 8.42
CA ALA A 124 21.15 -4.80 9.78
C ALA A 124 20.05 -5.11 10.83
N ASN A 125 18.78 -5.13 10.42
CA ASN A 125 17.65 -5.40 11.30
C ASN A 125 17.17 -6.86 11.28
N GLY A 126 17.84 -7.77 10.57
CA GLY A 126 17.56 -9.21 10.64
C GLY A 126 16.32 -9.67 9.88
N PHE A 127 15.89 -8.91 8.86
CA PHE A 127 14.82 -9.36 7.97
C PHE A 127 15.34 -10.38 6.95
N ILE A 128 14.47 -11.33 6.55
CA ILE A 128 14.82 -12.35 5.56
C ILE A 128 14.83 -11.73 4.15
N PHE A 129 16.02 -11.48 3.63
CA PHE A 129 16.24 -10.74 2.39
C PHE A 129 15.62 -11.41 1.15
N GLU A 130 15.60 -12.74 1.09
CA GLU A 130 14.99 -13.49 -0.02
C GLU A 130 13.49 -13.19 -0.13
N THR A 131 12.82 -12.96 1.00
CA THR A 131 11.37 -12.70 1.02
C THR A 131 11.01 -11.29 0.56
N ILE A 132 11.98 -10.37 0.60
CA ILE A 132 11.80 -8.97 0.19
C ILE A 132 12.08 -8.81 -1.31
N ARG A 133 13.08 -9.53 -1.86
CA ARG A 133 13.52 -9.36 -3.26
C ARG A 133 12.84 -10.27 -4.27
N ASP A 134 12.14 -11.32 -3.83
CA ASP A 134 11.49 -12.29 -4.73
C ASP A 134 10.22 -11.75 -5.42
N TRP A 135 9.76 -10.53 -5.09
CA TRP A 135 8.53 -9.95 -5.66
C TRP A 135 8.76 -9.38 -7.07
N PRO A 136 7.95 -9.77 -8.06
CA PRO A 136 8.05 -9.21 -9.40
C PRO A 136 7.65 -7.72 -9.40
N ALA A 137 8.40 -6.90 -10.13
CA ALA A 137 8.05 -5.50 -10.33
C ALA A 137 6.69 -5.37 -11.05
N GLN A 138 5.97 -4.28 -10.77
CA GLN A 138 4.72 -3.92 -11.45
C GLN A 138 3.62 -4.98 -11.37
N SER A 139 3.46 -5.61 -10.20
CA SER A 139 2.41 -6.60 -9.96
C SER A 139 1.44 -6.13 -8.86
N PRO A 140 0.59 -5.13 -9.13
CA PRO A 140 -0.40 -4.65 -8.16
C PRO A 140 -1.33 -5.78 -7.68
N ASP A 141 -1.65 -6.73 -8.57
CA ASP A 141 -2.40 -7.95 -8.25
C ASP A 141 -1.78 -8.80 -7.12
N LEU A 142 -0.46 -8.68 -6.93
CA LEU A 142 0.29 -9.36 -5.88
C LEU A 142 0.47 -8.51 -4.64
N ASN A 143 -0.04 -7.28 -4.58
CA ASN A 143 0.02 -6.46 -3.38
C ASN A 143 -1.34 -6.46 -2.64
N PRO A 144 -1.52 -7.28 -1.59
CA PRO A 144 -2.83 -7.44 -0.96
C PRO A 144 -3.28 -6.18 -0.21
N ILE A 145 -2.37 -5.26 0.12
CA ILE A 145 -2.71 -4.00 0.80
C ILE A 145 -3.46 -3.03 -0.11
N GLU A 146 -3.37 -3.18 -1.43
CA GLU A 146 -4.14 -2.39 -2.40
C GLU A 146 -5.65 -2.49 -2.16
N HIS A 147 -6.12 -3.64 -1.69
CA HIS A 147 -7.52 -3.81 -1.32
C HIS A 147 -7.90 -3.00 -0.07
N VAL A 148 -6.97 -2.88 0.88
CA VAL A 148 -7.17 -2.03 2.06
C VAL A 148 -7.20 -0.57 1.65
N TRP A 149 -6.32 -0.13 0.75
CA TRP A 149 -6.34 1.21 0.16
C TRP A 149 -7.64 1.52 -0.56
N TYR A 150 -8.15 0.58 -1.36
CA TYR A 150 -9.43 0.73 -2.01
C TYR A 150 -10.57 0.92 -0.99
N GLN A 151 -10.63 0.11 0.07
CA GLN A 151 -11.66 0.27 1.12
C GLN A 151 -11.49 1.58 1.90
N LEU A 152 -10.25 1.98 2.19
CA LEU A 152 -9.95 3.22 2.89
C LEU A 152 -10.45 4.43 2.08
N LYS A 153 -10.12 4.50 0.79
CA LYS A 153 -10.63 5.54 -0.13
C LYS A 153 -12.15 5.53 -0.20
N ARG A 154 -12.79 4.35 -0.25
CA ARG A 154 -14.26 4.26 -0.22
C ARG A 154 -14.86 4.82 1.05
N ARG A 155 -14.29 4.50 2.23
CA ARG A 155 -14.76 5.02 3.52
C ARG A 155 -14.58 6.55 3.59
N LEU A 156 -13.45 7.08 3.13
CA LEU A 156 -13.23 8.53 3.05
C LEU A 156 -14.25 9.23 2.16
N ASN A 157 -14.64 8.62 1.04
CA ASN A 157 -15.67 9.15 0.14
C ASN A 157 -17.09 9.13 0.73
N THR A 158 -17.33 8.45 1.86
CA THR A 158 -18.63 8.48 2.56
C THR A 158 -18.79 9.66 3.51
N TYR A 159 -17.71 10.42 3.78
CA TYR A 159 -17.81 11.61 4.63
C TYR A 159 -18.71 12.66 3.96
N PRO A 160 -19.56 13.36 4.74
CA PRO A 160 -20.53 14.31 4.18
C PRO A 160 -19.87 15.56 3.59
N THR A 161 -18.69 15.92 4.08
CA THR A 161 -17.90 17.06 3.59
C THR A 161 -16.55 16.57 3.09
N ARG A 162 -15.93 17.30 2.17
CA ARG A 162 -14.52 17.09 1.83
C ARG A 162 -13.62 17.71 2.90
N PRO A 163 -12.44 17.13 3.17
CA PRO A 163 -11.46 17.77 4.03
C PRO A 163 -11.00 19.09 3.42
N THR A 164 -10.82 20.09 4.27
CA THR A 164 -10.44 21.44 3.88
C THR A 164 -8.94 21.70 4.09
N THR A 165 -8.31 20.95 5.00
CA THR A 165 -6.86 21.00 5.26
C THR A 165 -6.24 19.61 5.22
N LYS A 166 -4.90 19.55 5.10
CA LYS A 166 -4.17 18.27 5.10
C LYS A 166 -4.24 17.56 6.45
N GLU A 167 -4.27 18.32 7.53
CA GLU A 167 -4.41 17.80 8.90
C GLU A 167 -5.78 17.17 9.09
N GLU A 168 -6.84 17.79 8.54
CA GLU A 168 -8.17 17.19 8.53
C GLU A 168 -8.21 15.91 7.69
N LEU A 169 -7.55 15.91 6.52
CA LEU A 169 -7.44 14.73 5.68
C LEU A 169 -6.68 13.59 6.40
N GLU A 170 -5.52 13.88 6.99
CA GLU A 170 -4.76 12.92 7.80
C GLU A 170 -5.60 12.36 8.95
N ALA A 171 -6.30 13.22 9.71
CA ALA A 171 -7.10 12.79 10.84
C ALA A 171 -8.21 11.82 10.41
N ARG A 172 -8.85 12.07 9.25
CA ARG A 172 -9.86 11.16 8.67
C ARG A 172 -9.24 9.85 8.19
N ILE A 173 -8.12 9.90 7.47
CA ILE A 173 -7.39 8.71 7.01
C ILE A 173 -7.01 7.84 8.21
N THR A 174 -6.39 8.45 9.21
CA THR A 174 -5.92 7.77 10.43
C THR A 174 -7.09 7.16 11.20
N SER A 175 -8.20 7.90 11.34
CA SER A 175 -9.40 7.40 11.99
C SER A 175 -9.99 6.17 11.27
N GLU A 176 -10.03 6.18 9.94
CA GLU A 176 -10.55 5.06 9.16
C GLU A 176 -9.57 3.87 9.10
N TRP A 177 -8.27 4.14 9.10
CA TRP A 177 -7.22 3.11 9.13
C TRP A 177 -7.33 2.23 10.37
N TYR A 178 -7.42 2.84 11.55
CA TYR A 178 -7.51 2.09 12.81
C TYR A 178 -8.89 1.44 13.05
N LYS A 179 -9.85 1.59 12.13
CA LYS A 179 -11.10 0.80 12.13
C LYS A 179 -10.97 -0.52 11.37
N PHE A 180 -9.89 -0.74 10.61
CA PHE A 180 -9.64 -2.07 10.05
C PHE A 180 -9.38 -3.07 11.15
N THR A 181 -9.90 -4.27 10.96
CA THR A 181 -9.77 -5.36 11.93
C THR A 181 -8.75 -6.39 11.46
N LYS A 182 -8.30 -7.24 12.39
CA LYS A 182 -7.64 -8.51 12.09
C LYS A 182 -8.22 -9.27 10.91
N ASN A 183 -9.54 -9.41 10.89
CA ASN A 183 -10.23 -10.17 9.85
C ASN A 183 -10.12 -9.49 8.48
N ASP A 184 -10.16 -8.15 8.43
CA ASP A 184 -9.93 -7.41 7.19
C ASP A 184 -8.51 -7.64 6.68
N CYS A 185 -7.50 -7.60 7.58
CA CYS A 185 -6.11 -7.79 7.23
C CYS A 185 -5.82 -9.23 6.77
N LEU A 186 -6.24 -10.22 7.56
CA LEU A 186 -6.05 -11.64 7.26
C LEU A 186 -6.70 -12.05 5.94
N LYS A 187 -7.91 -11.56 5.65
CA LYS A 187 -8.59 -11.84 4.39
C LYS A 187 -7.72 -11.54 3.17
N TYR A 188 -6.98 -10.44 3.18
CA TYR A 188 -6.12 -10.06 2.07
C TYR A 188 -4.77 -10.80 2.11
N ILE A 189 -4.18 -10.98 3.28
CA ILE A 189 -2.94 -11.75 3.45
C ILE A 189 -3.14 -13.22 3.00
N ASP A 190 -4.21 -13.87 3.44
CA ASP A 190 -4.55 -15.25 3.12
C ASP A 190 -4.95 -15.46 1.65
N SER A 191 -5.24 -14.37 0.92
CA SER A 191 -5.50 -14.43 -0.51
C SER A 191 -4.23 -14.58 -1.35
N MET A 192 -3.04 -14.35 -0.77
CA MET A 192 -1.78 -14.34 -1.48
C MET A 192 -1.41 -15.65 -2.19
N PRO A 193 -1.58 -16.84 -1.59
CA PRO A 193 -1.35 -18.09 -2.30
C PRO A 193 -2.23 -18.24 -3.55
N ALA A 194 -3.47 -17.73 -3.50
CA ALA A 194 -4.38 -17.76 -4.64
C ALA A 194 -4.01 -16.73 -5.72
N ARG A 195 -3.59 -15.52 -5.33
CA ARG A 195 -3.06 -14.48 -6.22
C ARG A 195 -1.82 -14.96 -6.97
N ILE A 196 -0.85 -15.53 -6.25
CA ILE A 196 0.37 -16.13 -6.83
C ILE A 196 0.01 -17.20 -7.86
N LYS A 197 -0.90 -18.13 -7.53
CA LYS A 197 -1.37 -19.17 -8.47
C LYS A 197 -2.06 -18.57 -9.69
N ALA A 198 -2.81 -17.48 -9.54
CA ALA A 198 -3.46 -16.80 -10.66
C ALA A 198 -2.42 -16.17 -11.61
N VAL A 199 -1.42 -15.47 -11.08
CA VAL A 199 -0.33 -14.85 -11.86
C VAL A 199 0.51 -15.90 -12.58
N ILE A 200 0.80 -17.04 -11.93
CA ILE A 200 1.51 -18.14 -12.59
C ILE A 200 0.69 -18.70 -13.76
N ARG A 201 -0.63 -18.90 -13.57
CA ARG A 201 -1.52 -19.39 -14.63
C ARG A 201 -1.69 -18.41 -15.78
N SER A 202 -1.63 -17.10 -15.53
CA SER A 202 -1.65 -16.07 -16.57
C SER A 202 -0.29 -15.86 -17.24
N GLY A 203 0.74 -16.64 -16.90
CA GLY A 203 2.09 -16.48 -17.45
C GLY A 203 2.75 -15.15 -17.04
N GLY A 204 2.32 -14.55 -15.93
CA GLY A 204 2.75 -13.22 -15.49
C GLY A 204 1.84 -12.07 -15.96
N GLY A 205 0.75 -12.36 -16.68
CA GLY A 205 -0.23 -11.35 -17.09
C GLY A 205 -1.20 -10.93 -15.95
N PRO A 206 -2.01 -9.89 -16.18
CA PRO A 206 -3.01 -9.42 -15.22
C PRO A 206 -4.01 -10.50 -14.82
N THR A 207 -4.54 -10.38 -13.62
CA THR A 207 -5.47 -11.30 -13.00
C THR A 207 -6.71 -10.55 -12.50
N ARG A 208 -7.67 -11.28 -11.93
CA ARG A 208 -8.90 -10.68 -11.36
C ARG A 208 -8.69 -9.99 -10.01
N PHE A 209 -7.47 -10.07 -9.48
CA PHE A 209 -7.11 -9.73 -8.12
C PHE A 209 -6.51 -8.35 -8.03
#